data_AF-A0A957NZ77-F1
#
_entry.id   AF-A0A957NZ77-F1
#
_cell.length_a   1.000
_cell.length_b   1.000
_cell.length_c   1.000
_cell.angle_alpha   90.00
_cell.angle_beta   90.00
_cell.angle_gamma   90.00
#
_symmetry.space_group_name_H-M   'P 1'
#
loop_
_entity.id
_entity.type
_entity.pdbx_description
1 polymer ?
#
loop_
_entity_poly.entity_id
_entity_poly.type
_entity_poly.pdbx_seq_one_letter_code
_entity_poly.pdbx_strand_id
1 'polypeptide(L)'
;MATRDKKAIPLAIGSGVLPDLDHGADYAWYALTGTHRLLLPLHGYEWSVPLFWWSYKRWGAPLAVLTTLSYLCHLLADQVENQTKPGGYFFLYRLWRRFAMERISRDPVAGTRGRIEDIKRLQKLAARFRRYL
;
A
#
# COMPACT_ATOMS: atom_id res chain seq x y z
N MET A 1 -11.21 3.61 26.24
CA MET A 1 -11.99 2.75 25.32
C MET A 1 -11.97 3.41 23.95
N ALA A 2 -11.16 2.91 23.00
CA ALA A 2 -10.90 3.58 21.71
C ALA A 2 -12.17 3.86 20.89
N THR A 3 -13.20 3.03 21.04
CA THR A 3 -14.47 3.11 20.28
C THR A 3 -15.33 4.34 20.58
N ARG A 4 -15.06 5.09 21.65
CA ARG A 4 -15.76 6.35 21.98
C ARG A 4 -14.97 7.60 21.57
N ASP A 5 -13.76 7.44 21.05
CA ASP A 5 -12.95 8.56 20.58
C ASP A 5 -13.30 8.89 19.12
N LYS A 6 -13.73 10.14 18.87
CA LYS A 6 -14.08 10.62 17.51
C LYS A 6 -12.93 10.50 16.52
N LYS A 7 -11.67 10.45 17.00
CA LYS A 7 -10.48 10.27 16.16
C LYS A 7 -10.32 8.83 15.67
N ALA A 8 -10.97 7.86 16.31
CA ALA A 8 -10.79 6.44 16.00
C ALA A 8 -11.13 6.11 14.54
N ILE A 9 -12.27 6.61 14.05
CA ILE A 9 -12.73 6.35 12.67
C ILE A 9 -11.75 6.90 11.63
N PRO A 10 -11.43 8.21 11.61
CA PRO A 10 -10.51 8.74 10.58
C PRO A 10 -9.10 8.14 10.70
N LEU A 11 -8.64 7.81 11.91
CA LEU A 11 -7.34 7.17 12.09
C LEU A 11 -7.33 5.73 11.56
N ALA A 12 -8.36 4.94 11.83
CA ALA A 12 -8.48 3.60 11.28
C ALA A 12 -8.53 3.64 9.74
N ILE A 13 -9.47 4.40 9.18
CA ILE A 13 -9.60 4.56 7.71
C ILE A 13 -8.27 5.05 7.11
N GLY A 14 -7.67 6.11 7.68
CA GLY A 14 -6.41 6.65 7.18
C GLY A 14 -5.28 5.63 7.23
N SER A 15 -5.08 4.96 8.36
CA SER A 15 -3.99 3.98 8.49
C SER A 15 -4.16 2.72 7.65
N GLY A 16 -5.41 2.35 7.30
CA GLY A 16 -5.68 1.26 6.37
C GLY A 16 -5.54 1.66 4.90
N VAL A 17 -5.98 2.87 4.52
CA VAL A 17 -6.08 3.28 3.10
C VAL A 17 -4.86 4.04 2.59
N LEU A 18 -4.19 4.84 3.44
CA LEU A 18 -3.03 5.64 3.00
C LEU A 18 -1.86 4.84 2.41
N PRO A 19 -1.59 3.58 2.83
CA PRO A 19 -0.57 2.76 2.18
C PRO A 19 -0.77 2.66 0.66
N ASP A 20 -2.01 2.55 0.16
CA ASP A 20 -2.32 2.43 -1.28
C ASP A 20 -1.85 3.60 -2.13
N LEU A 21 -1.59 4.77 -1.53
CA LEU A 21 -1.03 5.90 -2.27
C LEU A 21 0.38 5.61 -2.79
N ASP A 22 1.08 4.63 -2.22
CA ASP A 22 2.43 4.26 -2.58
C ASP A 22 2.54 3.56 -3.95
N HIS A 23 1.42 3.06 -4.49
CA HIS A 23 1.29 2.62 -5.88
C HIS A 23 1.67 3.74 -6.87
N GLY A 24 1.54 5.00 -6.46
CA GLY A 24 2.06 6.14 -7.24
C GLY A 24 3.54 6.00 -7.59
N ALA A 25 4.37 5.47 -6.69
CA ALA A 25 5.80 5.24 -6.95
C ALA A 25 6.01 4.19 -8.05
N ASP A 26 5.20 3.15 -8.05
CA ASP A 26 5.24 2.08 -9.04
C ASP A 26 4.83 2.57 -10.44
N TYR A 27 3.78 3.41 -10.51
CA TYR A 27 3.34 4.01 -11.76
C TYR A 27 4.37 5.02 -12.28
N ALA A 28 4.96 5.84 -11.40
CA ALA A 28 6.02 6.77 -11.76
C ALA A 28 7.24 6.01 -12.30
N TRP A 29 7.64 4.91 -11.65
CA TRP A 29 8.73 4.06 -12.13
C TRP A 29 8.45 3.50 -13.53
N TYR A 30 7.25 2.99 -13.76
CA TYR A 30 6.86 2.50 -15.08
C TYR A 30 6.87 3.61 -16.13
N ALA A 31 6.34 4.80 -15.81
CA ALA A 31 6.34 5.93 -16.73
C ALA A 31 7.76 6.38 -17.12
N LEU A 32 8.73 6.28 -16.21
CA LEU A 32 10.11 6.68 -16.46
C LEU A 32 10.96 5.60 -17.15
N THR A 33 10.70 4.32 -16.89
CA THR A 33 11.58 3.22 -17.31
C THR A 33 10.97 2.24 -18.30
N GLY A 34 9.65 2.27 -18.49
CA GLY A 34 8.90 1.26 -19.25
C GLY A 34 8.84 -0.12 -18.59
N THR A 35 9.35 -0.28 -17.37
CA THR A 35 9.40 -1.57 -16.66
C THR A 35 8.49 -1.59 -15.45
N HIS A 36 7.83 -2.72 -15.17
CA HIS A 36 7.02 -2.88 -13.97
C HIS A 36 7.87 -3.35 -12.78
N ARG A 37 7.73 -2.67 -11.63
CA ARG A 37 8.38 -3.02 -10.35
C ARG A 37 7.37 -2.94 -9.22
N LEU A 38 7.52 -3.80 -8.22
CA LEU A 38 6.77 -3.75 -6.97
C LEU A 38 7.57 -2.95 -5.93
N LEU A 39 7.57 -1.61 -5.99
CA LEU A 39 8.29 -0.78 -5.02
C LEU A 39 7.49 -0.70 -3.73
N LEU A 40 6.27 -0.17 -3.81
CA LEU A 40 5.28 -0.07 -2.73
C LEU A 40 5.94 0.21 -1.36
N PRO A 41 6.55 1.39 -1.18
CA PRO A 41 7.38 1.71 -0.02
C PRO A 41 6.63 1.70 1.32
N LEU A 42 5.31 1.87 1.34
CA LEU A 42 4.48 1.86 2.53
C LEU A 42 3.89 0.48 2.82
N HIS A 43 3.84 -0.45 1.86
CA HIS A 43 3.35 -1.82 2.05
C HIS A 43 4.41 -2.76 2.63
N GLY A 44 4.86 -2.45 3.84
CA GLY A 44 5.90 -3.19 4.57
C GLY A 44 5.44 -3.59 5.97
N TYR A 45 5.44 -4.87 6.33
CA TYR A 45 5.15 -5.26 7.73
C TYR A 45 6.07 -4.57 8.73
N GLU A 46 7.29 -4.21 8.31
CA GLU A 46 8.26 -3.46 9.11
C GLU A 46 7.72 -2.10 9.59
N TRP A 47 6.78 -1.49 8.85
CA TRP A 47 6.18 -0.20 9.22
C TRP A 47 5.16 -0.27 10.35
N SER A 48 4.67 -1.47 10.70
CA SER A 48 3.75 -1.65 11.83
C SER A 48 4.33 -1.15 13.15
N VAL A 49 5.64 -1.35 13.36
CA VAL A 49 6.37 -0.94 14.58
C VAL A 49 6.51 0.59 14.69
N PRO A 50 7.09 1.32 13.72
CA PRO A 50 7.18 2.77 13.80
C PRO A 50 5.80 3.44 13.78
N LEU A 51 4.81 2.89 13.04
CA LEU A 51 3.43 3.36 13.09
C LEU A 51 2.86 3.25 14.51
N PHE A 52 3.01 2.08 15.16
CA PHE A 52 2.56 1.89 16.54
C PHE A 52 3.18 2.91 17.49
N TRP A 53 4.50 3.05 17.47
CA TRP A 53 5.21 3.96 18.39
C TRP A 53 4.87 5.43 18.13
N TRP A 54 4.72 5.81 16.87
CA TRP A 54 4.30 7.16 16.50
C TRP A 54 2.88 7.45 17.01
N SER A 55 1.92 6.56 16.73
CA SER A 55 0.55 6.69 17.21
C SER A 55 0.45 6.65 18.73
N TYR A 56 1.26 5.82 19.40
CA TYR A 56 1.32 5.73 20.86
C TYR A 56 1.75 7.05 21.49
N LYS A 57 2.84 7.64 20.98
CA LYS A 57 3.33 8.95 21.46
C LYS A 57 2.33 10.07 21.22
N ARG A 58 1.54 9.99 20.14
CA ARG A 58 0.60 11.06 19.74
C ARG A 58 -0.76 10.97 20.42
N TRP A 59 -1.26 9.75 20.64
CA TRP A 59 -2.66 9.51 21.02
C TRP A 59 -2.85 8.45 22.11
N GLY A 60 -1.78 7.81 22.59
CA GLY A 60 -1.81 6.77 23.61
C GLY A 60 -2.13 5.38 23.07
N ALA A 61 -2.06 4.39 23.96
CA ALA A 61 -2.15 2.97 23.61
C ALA A 61 -3.40 2.56 22.81
N PRO A 62 -4.63 3.00 23.15
CA PRO A 62 -5.83 2.49 22.47
C PRO A 62 -5.88 2.86 20.99
N LEU A 63 -5.50 4.10 20.64
CA LEU A 63 -5.47 4.56 19.25
C LEU A 63 -4.26 4.03 18.49
N ALA A 64 -3.13 3.82 19.18
CA ALA A 64 -1.97 3.15 18.58
C ALA A 64 -2.32 1.74 18.10
N VAL A 65 -2.90 0.92 18.98
CA VAL A 65 -3.37 -0.43 18.63
C VAL A 65 -4.34 -0.39 17.47
N LEU A 66 -5.32 0.53 17.48
CA LEU A 66 -6.29 0.66 16.40
C LEU A 66 -5.62 0.95 15.04
N THR A 67 -4.73 1.94 14.97
CA THR A 67 -4.05 2.28 13.71
C THR A 67 -3.17 1.15 13.21
N THR A 68 -2.44 0.48 14.10
CA THR A 68 -1.57 -0.64 13.73
C THR A 68 -2.37 -1.83 13.27
N LEU A 69 -3.48 -2.17 13.94
CA LEU A 69 -4.34 -3.27 13.49
C LEU A 69 -5.01 -2.96 12.15
N SER A 70 -5.50 -1.74 11.94
CA SER A 70 -6.10 -1.36 10.65
C SER A 70 -5.09 -1.48 9.51
N TYR A 71 -3.86 -1.00 9.72
CA TYR A 71 -2.76 -1.15 8.77
C TYR A 71 -2.41 -2.64 8.51
N LEU A 72 -2.31 -3.45 9.56
CA LEU A 72 -2.01 -4.88 9.42
C LEU A 72 -3.14 -5.65 8.73
N CYS A 73 -4.41 -5.33 9.01
CA CYS A 73 -5.56 -5.91 8.33
C CYS A 73 -5.52 -5.60 6.83
N HIS A 74 -5.16 -4.37 6.45
CA HIS A 74 -4.93 -4.02 5.04
C HIS A 74 -3.87 -4.94 4.43
N LEU A 75 -2.64 -4.98 4.98
CA LEU A 75 -1.56 -5.82 4.46
C LEU A 75 -1.91 -7.30 4.38
N LEU A 76 -2.66 -7.83 5.35
CA LEU A 76 -3.08 -9.22 5.37
C LEU A 76 -4.08 -9.53 4.26
N ALA A 77 -5.08 -8.66 4.06
CA ALA A 77 -6.01 -8.79 2.95
C ALA A 77 -5.24 -8.79 1.61
N ASP A 78 -4.33 -7.85 1.47
CA ASP A 78 -3.45 -7.69 0.33
C ASP A 78 -2.54 -8.90 0.07
N GLN A 79 -2.05 -9.55 1.13
CA GLN A 79 -1.24 -10.76 1.01
C GLN A 79 -2.05 -11.97 0.54
N VAL A 80 -3.32 -12.05 0.93
CA VAL A 80 -4.23 -13.13 0.53
C VAL A 80 -4.70 -12.94 -0.90
N GLU A 81 -5.07 -11.72 -1.28
CA GLU A 81 -5.69 -11.42 -2.58
C GLU A 81 -4.65 -11.29 -3.70
N ASN A 82 -3.51 -10.63 -3.48
CA ASN A 82 -2.58 -10.26 -4.56
C ASN A 82 -1.63 -11.37 -5.02
N GLN A 83 -1.90 -12.64 -4.67
CA GLN A 83 -1.09 -13.80 -5.04
C GLN A 83 0.42 -13.59 -4.79
N THR A 84 0.76 -12.98 -3.66
CA THR A 84 2.16 -12.60 -3.39
C THR A 84 2.93 -13.78 -2.79
N LYS A 85 4.23 -13.92 -3.09
CA LYS A 85 5.05 -14.96 -2.44
C LYS A 85 5.20 -14.66 -0.95
N PRO A 86 5.44 -15.68 -0.10
CA PRO A 86 5.75 -15.45 1.31
C PRO A 86 6.91 -14.46 1.45
N GLY A 87 6.75 -13.49 2.36
CA GLY A 87 7.71 -12.40 2.51
C GLY A 87 7.48 -11.21 1.57
N GLY A 88 6.57 -11.32 0.60
CA GLY A 88 6.37 -10.32 -0.44
C GLY A 88 5.88 -8.95 0.03
N TYR A 89 5.40 -8.83 1.27
CA TYR A 89 5.04 -7.56 1.94
C TYR A 89 6.06 -7.14 3.01
N PHE A 90 7.25 -7.73 3.01
CA PHE A 90 8.39 -7.16 3.73
C PHE A 90 9.16 -6.27 2.76
N PHE A 91 9.32 -4.99 3.10
CA PHE A 91 10.04 -4.05 2.26
C PHE A 91 11.50 -4.51 2.04
N LEU A 92 12.16 -5.02 3.08
CA LEU A 92 13.53 -5.54 2.96
C LEU A 92 13.61 -6.76 2.05
N TYR A 93 12.59 -7.62 2.07
CA TYR A 93 12.50 -8.74 1.13
C TYR A 93 12.38 -8.24 -0.31
N ARG A 94 11.50 -7.25 -0.57
CA ARG A 94 11.36 -6.67 -1.91
C ARG A 94 12.66 -6.02 -2.38
N LEU A 95 13.34 -5.28 -1.50
CA LEU A 95 14.64 -4.67 -1.77
C LEU A 95 15.69 -5.74 -2.14
N TRP A 96 15.78 -6.82 -1.37
CA TRP A 96 16.67 -7.96 -1.68
C TRP A 96 16.33 -8.61 -3.02
N ARG A 97 15.04 -8.71 -3.36
CA ARG A 97 14.56 -9.18 -4.68
C ARG A 97 14.64 -8.11 -5.78
N ARG A 98 15.23 -6.94 -5.49
CA ARG A 98 15.36 -5.79 -6.41
C ARG A 98 14.02 -5.33 -6.99
N PHE A 99 12.94 -5.48 -6.23
CA PHE A 99 11.57 -5.10 -6.60
C PHE A 99 11.07 -5.77 -7.89
N ALA A 100 11.72 -6.85 -8.34
CA ALA A 100 11.39 -7.56 -9.57
C ALA A 100 10.08 -8.34 -9.38
N MET A 101 9.07 -8.06 -10.21
CA MET A 101 7.71 -8.58 -10.04
C MET A 101 7.67 -10.10 -10.10
N GLU A 102 8.47 -10.69 -10.99
CA GLU A 102 8.61 -12.14 -11.22
C GLU A 102 9.18 -12.85 -9.99
N ARG A 103 9.97 -12.12 -9.18
CA ARG A 103 10.58 -12.64 -7.97
C ARG A 103 9.67 -12.52 -6.75
N ILE A 104 8.68 -11.64 -6.77
CA ILE A 104 7.85 -11.28 -5.61
C ILE A 104 6.40 -11.79 -5.76
N SER A 105 5.80 -11.70 -6.94
CA SER A 105 4.46 -12.21 -7.23
C SER A 105 4.50 -13.69 -7.61
N ARG A 106 3.47 -14.46 -7.23
CA ARG A 106 3.23 -15.82 -7.75
C ARG A 106 2.63 -15.78 -9.16
N ASP A 107 1.92 -14.70 -9.50
CA ASP A 107 1.40 -14.42 -10.84
C ASP A 107 1.84 -13.01 -11.30
N PRO A 108 3.06 -12.88 -11.85
CA PRO A 108 3.57 -11.58 -12.30
C PRO A 108 2.83 -11.04 -13.54
N VAL A 109 2.22 -11.92 -14.34
CA VAL A 109 1.48 -11.52 -15.54
C VAL A 109 0.17 -10.86 -15.15
N ALA A 110 -0.58 -11.44 -14.20
CA ALA A 110 -1.78 -10.81 -13.66
C ALA A 110 -1.46 -9.46 -13.00
N GLY A 111 -0.39 -9.38 -12.21
CA GLY A 111 0.04 -8.12 -11.58
C GLY A 111 0.39 -7.01 -12.59
N THR A 112 1.07 -7.37 -13.69
CA THR A 112 1.38 -6.44 -14.77
C THR A 112 0.11 -5.98 -15.49
N ARG A 113 -0.79 -6.90 -15.81
CA ARG A 113 -2.08 -6.60 -16.46
C ARG A 113 -2.92 -5.64 -15.62
N GLY A 114 -3.06 -5.91 -14.32
CA GLY A 114 -3.82 -5.05 -13.39
C GLY A 114 -3.31 -3.60 -13.41
N ARG A 115 -1.99 -3.41 -13.39
CA ARG A 115 -1.38 -2.07 -13.46
C ARG A 115 -1.63 -1.35 -14.77
N ILE A 116 -1.61 -2.07 -15.89
CA ILE A 116 -1.94 -1.49 -17.19
C ILE A 116 -3.40 -1.03 -17.20
N GLU A 117 -4.31 -1.80 -16.60
CA GLU A 117 -5.72 -1.41 -16.44
C GLU A 117 -5.87 -0.17 -15.56
N ASP A 118 -5.14 -0.09 -14.45
CA ASP A 118 -5.13 1.08 -13.57
C ASP A 118 -4.65 2.34 -14.30
N ILE A 119 -3.54 2.23 -15.04
CA ILE A 119 -3.00 3.33 -15.84
C ILE A 119 -4.05 3.81 -16.84
N LYS A 120 -4.73 2.90 -17.54
CA LYS A 120 -5.81 3.26 -18.48
C LYS A 120 -6.97 3.97 -17.76
N ARG A 121 -7.36 3.52 -16.56
CA ARG A 121 -8.41 4.15 -15.74
C ARG A 121 -8.00 5.56 -15.33
N LEU A 122 -6.77 5.74 -14.85
CA LEU A 122 -6.20 7.04 -14.45
C LEU A 122 -6.13 8.01 -15.65
N GLN A 123 -5.69 7.54 -16.82
CA GLN A 123 -5.68 8.34 -18.05
C GLN A 123 -7.09 8.79 -18.45
N LYS A 124 -8.07 7.88 -18.40
CA LYS A 124 -9.48 8.21 -18.68
C LYS A 124 -10.02 9.24 -17.70
N LEU A 125 -9.69 9.11 -16.42
CA LEU A 125 -10.09 10.06 -15.38
C LEU A 125 -9.46 11.44 -15.62
N ALA A 126 -8.16 11.49 -15.87
CA ALA A 126 -7.44 12.73 -16.17
C ALA A 126 -8.00 13.43 -17.44
N ALA A 127 -8.29 12.66 -18.49
CA ALA A 127 -8.90 13.18 -19.70
C ALA A 127 -10.31 13.74 -19.46
N ARG A 128 -11.07 13.17 -18.50
CA ARG A 128 -12.37 13.71 -18.10
C ARG A 128 -12.22 15.03 -17.35
N PHE A 129 -11.29 15.13 -16.40
CA PHE A 129 -11.04 16.37 -15.65
C PHE A 129 -10.56 17.51 -16.55
N ARG A 130 -9.71 17.24 -17.53
CA ARG A 130 -9.25 18.24 -18.53
C ARG A 130 -10.37 18.85 -19.37
N ARG A 131 -11.58 18.25 -19.41
CA ARG A 131 -12.74 18.85 -20.12
C ARG A 131 -13.45 19.93 -19.30
N TYR A 132 -13.14 20.05 -18.01
CA TYR A 132 -13.75 21.01 -17.09
C TYR A 132 -12.77 22.13 -16.69
N LEU A 133 -11.55 22.11 -17.23
CA LEU A 133 -10.53 23.16 -17.12
C LEU A 133 -10.43 23.88 -18.46
#